data_AF-A0A1A9Z6G0-F1
#
_entry.id   AF-A0A1A9Z6G0-F1
#
_cell.length_a   1.000
_cell.length_b   1.000
_cell.length_c   1.000
_cell.angle_alpha   90.00
_cell.angle_beta   90.00
_cell.angle_gamma   90.00
#
_symmetry.space_group_name_H-M   'P 1'
#
loop_
_entity.id
_entity.type
_entity.pdbx_description
1 polymer ?
#
loop_
_entity_poly.entity_id
_entity_poly.type
_entity_poly.pdbx_seq_one_letter_code
_entity_poly.pdbx_strand_id
1 'polypeptide(L)'
;METNTQLLILMASKLDESGSDDCLSDREEFERPSKYWKYIVEVYCQKSGKITFSYGVILSKYIVLTSFKGNALRQSCYIGNRNRSHISVKDGSIVWTTKIPYTNSSAQSSREIQLILVDAEIDLGRAGAKAMRLPTKKIKQPSNCVVVGLALPIKWIAKVVNKKVDIIDPDKCYAMYPQLDRNIICIQIPKEFGTCSQCDEYIEGSALICDDVLTGIVGPTATAKCRADEPRSCADLYESRKWIKLNMDSFSKDSKYKENVVWVEFLLEGKSIGHSLGVIIGKNKILTGGGFDFNANQSVFMAETGRIITEGTIRFDSNFRVHYKNLINLAPDWPLGWSDIHLSVLSVDNNVISPSEIMPLPIHPPKTYENCLVVSKHPTWIKYKVDVLKSSQCREELPNFHKDYICIRLKINGVNHCAQLVGGSPLICSDDLVGIVANYGNGKECIESKPRVCSPVYKYLHFIQAAMWELDARSSHNQLAALSLNFFKLKNLQTRLAVELEIDQGSSASTLGCSRKNSFQNSELLIVGSSPRKNSS
;
A
#
# COMPACT_ATOMS: atom_id res chain seq x y z
N MET A 1 -21.57 -20.04 24.25
CA MET A 1 -22.65 -19.93 23.24
C MET A 1 -23.62 -18.77 23.55
N GLU A 2 -23.38 -17.97 24.61
CA GLU A 2 -24.30 -16.91 25.09
C GLU A 2 -23.86 -15.46 24.76
N THR A 3 -22.67 -15.24 24.19
CA THR A 3 -22.12 -13.89 23.94
C THR A 3 -22.63 -13.22 22.66
N ASN A 4 -23.24 -13.97 21.73
CA ASN A 4 -23.80 -13.41 20.49
C ASN A 4 -25.19 -12.78 20.68
N THR A 5 -25.97 -13.26 21.64
CA THR A 5 -27.34 -12.77 21.88
C THR A 5 -27.34 -11.39 22.55
N GLN A 6 -26.38 -11.12 23.44
CA GLN A 6 -26.23 -9.80 24.08
C GLN A 6 -25.75 -8.71 23.10
N LEU A 7 -25.00 -9.08 22.05
CA LEU A 7 -24.53 -8.13 21.02
C LEU A 7 -25.68 -7.66 20.10
N LEU A 8 -26.65 -8.54 19.83
CA LEU A 8 -27.88 -8.24 19.09
C LEU A 8 -28.78 -7.25 19.85
N ILE A 9 -28.84 -7.36 21.17
CA ILE A 9 -29.69 -6.52 22.04
C ILE A 9 -29.14 -5.08 22.16
N LEU A 10 -27.83 -4.87 22.11
CA LEU A 10 -27.21 -3.53 22.23
C LEU A 10 -27.30 -2.67 20.97
N MET A 11 -27.49 -3.27 19.78
CA MET A 11 -27.77 -2.53 18.55
C MET A 11 -29.26 -2.22 18.41
N ALA A 12 -30.10 -3.16 18.86
CA ALA A 12 -31.52 -2.91 19.05
C ALA A 12 -31.69 -1.74 20.03
N SER A 13 -31.04 -1.70 21.20
CA SER A 13 -31.27 -0.64 22.19
C SER A 13 -30.89 0.79 21.75
N LYS A 14 -29.95 0.96 20.80
CA LYS A 14 -29.58 2.30 20.29
C LYS A 14 -30.42 2.76 19.07
N LEU A 15 -31.18 1.83 18.48
CA LEU A 15 -32.12 2.07 17.38
C LEU A 15 -33.60 1.92 17.83
N ASP A 16 -33.85 1.27 18.97
CA ASP A 16 -35.13 1.13 19.68
C ASP A 16 -35.38 2.31 20.64
N GLU A 17 -34.33 3.08 21.02
CA GLU A 17 -34.53 4.37 21.70
C GLU A 17 -35.14 5.43 20.76
N SER A 18 -35.13 5.20 19.44
CA SER A 18 -36.09 5.82 18.52
C SER A 18 -37.24 4.84 18.28
N GLY A 19 -38.24 4.86 19.16
CA GLY A 19 -39.59 4.46 18.78
C GLY A 19 -40.02 5.36 17.63
N SER A 20 -39.71 4.97 16.40
CA SER A 20 -39.97 5.76 15.21
C SER A 20 -41.37 5.45 14.74
N ASP A 21 -42.32 6.33 15.09
CA ASP A 21 -43.31 6.74 14.11
C ASP A 21 -42.56 7.04 12.81
N ASP A 22 -42.99 6.46 11.69
CA ASP A 22 -42.39 6.76 10.39
C ASP A 22 -42.55 8.26 10.14
N CYS A 23 -41.44 9.01 10.11
CA CYS A 23 -41.47 10.46 9.95
C CYS A 23 -41.75 10.90 8.50
N LEU A 24 -41.83 9.95 7.56
CA LEU A 24 -42.23 10.22 6.19
C LEU A 24 -43.75 10.10 6.06
N SER A 25 -44.35 11.09 5.42
CA SER A 25 -45.79 11.12 5.12
C SER A 25 -46.23 10.02 4.16
N ASP A 26 -45.36 9.59 3.24
CA ASP A 26 -45.61 8.52 2.26
C ASP A 26 -44.32 7.76 1.89
N ARG A 27 -43.98 6.74 2.67
CA ARG A 27 -42.79 5.88 2.47
C ARG A 27 -42.83 5.14 1.14
N GLU A 28 -44.00 4.65 0.71
CA GLU A 28 -44.13 3.87 -0.54
C GLU A 28 -43.93 4.75 -1.79
N GLU A 29 -44.28 6.04 -1.70
CA GLU A 29 -44.00 6.98 -2.78
C GLU A 29 -42.53 7.44 -2.78
N PHE A 30 -41.93 7.61 -1.59
CA PHE A 30 -40.53 8.04 -1.43
C PHE A 30 -39.51 6.95 -1.81
N GLU A 31 -39.78 5.69 -1.43
CA GLU A 31 -38.91 4.54 -1.64
C GLU A 31 -39.46 3.56 -2.67
N ARG A 32 -38.62 3.16 -3.63
CA ARG A 32 -38.96 2.11 -4.60
C ARG A 32 -37.87 1.05 -4.71
N PRO A 33 -38.19 -0.22 -4.98
CA PRO A 33 -37.19 -1.25 -5.22
C PRO A 33 -36.14 -0.80 -6.26
N SER A 34 -34.86 -0.90 -5.90
CA SER A 34 -33.79 -0.39 -6.75
C SER A 34 -33.36 -1.40 -7.80
N LYS A 35 -33.28 -1.01 -9.07
CA LYS A 35 -32.55 -1.77 -10.11
C LYS A 35 -31.02 -1.71 -9.95
N TYR A 36 -30.52 -0.84 -9.07
CA TYR A 36 -29.10 -0.59 -8.85
C TYR A 36 -28.50 -1.43 -7.74
N TRP A 37 -29.28 -2.28 -7.06
CA TRP A 37 -28.82 -3.16 -5.98
C TRP A 37 -27.53 -3.92 -6.31
N LYS A 38 -27.38 -4.35 -7.57
CA LYS A 38 -26.21 -5.08 -8.09
C LYS A 38 -24.90 -4.28 -8.04
N TYR A 39 -24.95 -2.96 -7.89
CA TYR A 39 -23.77 -2.10 -7.84
C TYR A 39 -23.38 -1.71 -6.41
N ILE A 40 -24.25 -1.98 -5.43
CA ILE A 40 -24.14 -1.47 -4.07
C ILE A 40 -23.63 -2.56 -3.14
N VAL A 41 -22.75 -2.17 -2.24
CA VAL A 41 -22.25 -3.01 -1.15
C VAL A 41 -22.42 -2.33 0.19
N GLU A 42 -22.51 -3.14 1.22
CA GLU A 42 -22.40 -2.72 2.61
C GLU A 42 -20.93 -2.74 3.01
N VAL A 43 -20.44 -1.66 3.59
CA VAL A 43 -19.08 -1.54 4.14
C VAL A 43 -19.21 -1.39 5.64
N TYR A 44 -18.65 -2.32 6.40
CA TYR A 44 -18.70 -2.23 7.85
C TYR A 44 -17.44 -2.74 8.52
N CYS A 45 -17.20 -2.25 9.72
CA CYS A 45 -16.12 -2.70 10.60
C CYS A 45 -16.63 -2.92 12.00
N GLN A 46 -16.08 -3.93 12.69
CA GLN A 46 -16.42 -4.23 14.07
C GLN A 46 -15.21 -4.01 14.99
N LYS A 47 -15.38 -3.18 16.02
CA LYS A 47 -14.37 -2.92 17.05
C LYS A 47 -14.99 -2.94 18.44
N SER A 48 -14.53 -3.85 19.30
CA SER A 48 -15.00 -3.98 20.69
C SER A 48 -16.54 -4.03 20.81
N GLY A 49 -17.19 -4.79 19.91
CA GLY A 49 -18.63 -4.93 19.84
C GLY A 49 -19.40 -3.79 19.15
N LYS A 50 -18.76 -2.67 18.84
CA LYS A 50 -19.37 -1.57 18.05
C LYS A 50 -19.18 -1.83 16.56
N ILE A 51 -20.25 -1.67 15.78
CA ILE A 51 -20.19 -1.70 14.32
C ILE A 51 -20.20 -0.27 13.78
N THR A 52 -19.29 0.03 12.85
CA THR A 52 -19.37 1.21 11.99
C THR A 52 -19.80 0.75 10.61
N PHE A 53 -20.76 1.44 10.00
CA PHE A 53 -21.42 1.04 8.76
C PHE A 53 -21.47 2.20 7.76
N SER A 54 -21.43 1.88 6.47
CA SER A 54 -21.58 2.77 5.32
C SER A 54 -21.96 1.94 4.10
N TYR A 55 -22.37 2.60 3.02
CA TYR A 55 -22.47 1.95 1.72
C TYR A 55 -21.22 2.14 0.88
N GLY A 56 -21.15 1.41 -0.23
CA GLY A 56 -20.16 1.62 -1.27
C GLY A 56 -20.68 1.18 -2.64
N VAL A 57 -19.97 1.58 -3.68
CA VAL A 57 -20.27 1.28 -5.08
C VAL A 57 -19.14 0.44 -5.67
N ILE A 58 -19.48 -0.69 -6.28
CA ILE A 58 -18.53 -1.55 -6.97
C ILE A 58 -18.06 -0.86 -8.25
N LEU A 59 -16.77 -0.55 -8.35
CA LEU A 59 -16.17 0.01 -9.57
C LEU A 59 -15.43 -1.05 -10.39
N SER A 60 -14.93 -2.08 -9.72
CA SER A 60 -14.34 -3.25 -10.36
C SER A 60 -14.40 -4.43 -9.39
N LYS A 61 -13.94 -5.57 -9.86
CA LYS A 61 -13.83 -6.78 -9.05
C LYS A 61 -12.87 -6.68 -7.85
N TYR A 62 -12.07 -5.62 -7.75
CA TYR A 62 -11.15 -5.38 -6.64
C TYR A 62 -11.31 -4.01 -5.97
N ILE A 63 -12.28 -3.20 -6.41
CA ILE A 63 -12.36 -1.79 -6.01
C ILE A 63 -13.79 -1.41 -5.68
N VAL A 64 -13.96 -0.87 -4.47
CA VAL A 64 -15.20 -0.26 -4.00
C VAL A 64 -14.95 1.22 -3.73
N LEU A 65 -15.83 2.08 -4.23
CA LEU A 65 -15.85 3.52 -3.94
C LEU A 65 -16.83 3.79 -2.81
N THR A 66 -16.42 4.57 -1.81
CA THR A 66 -17.22 4.86 -0.62
C THR A 66 -16.81 6.20 0.00
N SER A 67 -17.52 6.68 1.01
CA SER A 67 -17.05 7.74 1.92
C SER A 67 -16.73 7.22 3.33
N PHE A 68 -16.67 5.90 3.51
CA PHE A 68 -16.45 5.25 4.80
C PHE A 68 -15.15 5.69 5.50
N LYS A 69 -15.30 6.27 6.70
CA LYS A 69 -14.16 6.79 7.49
C LYS A 69 -13.41 5.74 8.31
N GLY A 70 -13.96 4.55 8.52
CA GLY A 70 -13.34 3.51 9.35
C GLY A 70 -11.98 3.04 8.82
N ASN A 71 -11.17 2.43 9.70
CA ASN A 71 -9.80 2.01 9.41
C ASN A 71 -9.60 0.52 9.71
N ALA A 72 -9.28 -0.28 8.69
CA ALA A 72 -9.10 -1.72 8.81
C ALA A 72 -7.81 -2.18 9.52
N LEU A 73 -6.83 -1.30 9.76
CA LEU A 73 -5.55 -1.70 10.36
C LEU A 73 -5.66 -2.25 11.80
N ARG A 74 -6.78 -2.01 12.50
CA ARG A 74 -6.96 -2.40 13.91
C ARG A 74 -8.31 -3.05 14.21
N GLN A 75 -9.06 -3.45 13.19
CA GLN A 75 -10.42 -3.97 13.36
C GLN A 75 -10.82 -4.83 12.16
N SER A 76 -11.71 -5.78 12.40
CA SER A 76 -12.24 -6.64 11.33
C SER A 76 -13.21 -5.83 10.47
N CYS A 77 -12.84 -5.62 9.21
CA CYS A 77 -13.64 -4.89 8.24
C CYS A 77 -14.04 -5.79 7.07
N TYR A 78 -15.26 -5.60 6.60
CA TYR A 78 -15.90 -6.48 5.64
C TYR A 78 -16.67 -5.69 4.59
N ILE A 79 -16.76 -6.28 3.40
CA ILE A 79 -17.69 -5.87 2.35
C ILE A 79 -18.76 -6.95 2.20
N GLY A 80 -20.02 -6.56 2.39
CA GLY A 80 -21.20 -7.39 2.15
C GLY A 80 -21.82 -7.04 0.80
N ASN A 81 -22.07 -8.06 -0.03
CA ASN A 81 -22.64 -7.88 -1.37
C ASN A 81 -23.87 -8.79 -1.55
N ARG A 82 -25.05 -8.26 -1.25
CA ARG A 82 -26.33 -8.97 -1.38
C ARG A 82 -27.47 -7.99 -1.63
N ASN A 83 -28.54 -8.49 -2.26
CA ASN A 83 -29.82 -7.76 -2.39
C ASN A 83 -30.63 -7.71 -1.06
N ARG A 84 -30.09 -8.28 0.03
CA ARG A 84 -30.67 -8.27 1.39
C ARG A 84 -29.56 -8.17 2.42
N SER A 85 -29.71 -7.27 3.39
CA SER A 85 -28.79 -7.16 4.53
C SER A 85 -28.95 -8.37 5.46
N HIS A 86 -27.85 -9.02 5.83
CA HIS A 86 -27.81 -10.04 6.89
C HIS A 86 -26.63 -9.73 7.79
N ILE A 87 -26.90 -9.15 8.96
CA ILE A 87 -25.92 -9.12 10.06
C ILE A 87 -25.91 -10.52 10.71
N SER A 88 -25.36 -11.48 9.96
CA SER A 88 -24.80 -12.75 10.48
C SER A 88 -23.48 -12.99 9.75
N VAL A 89 -22.39 -12.63 10.41
CA VAL A 89 -21.07 -12.24 9.88
C VAL A 89 -20.21 -13.42 9.38
N LYS A 90 -20.72 -14.30 8.49
CA LYS A 90 -19.88 -15.40 7.95
C LYS A 90 -19.98 -15.66 6.45
N ASP A 91 -21.13 -15.47 5.81
CA ASP A 91 -21.27 -15.87 4.40
C ASP A 91 -21.10 -14.69 3.44
N GLY A 92 -19.97 -14.65 2.73
CA GLY A 92 -19.72 -13.72 1.62
C GLY A 92 -19.09 -12.38 2.00
N SER A 93 -18.54 -12.26 3.20
CA SER A 93 -17.83 -11.06 3.66
C SER A 93 -16.41 -11.02 3.10
N ILE A 94 -16.08 -9.98 2.32
CA ILE A 94 -14.73 -9.79 1.77
C ILE A 94 -13.94 -8.89 2.71
N VAL A 95 -12.80 -9.39 3.21
CA VAL A 95 -11.87 -8.61 4.03
C VAL A 95 -11.20 -7.55 3.17
N TRP A 96 -10.92 -6.40 3.77
CA TRP A 96 -10.09 -5.37 3.16
C TRP A 96 -9.20 -4.74 4.22
N THR A 97 -8.02 -4.32 3.79
CA THR A 97 -6.99 -3.72 4.65
C THR A 97 -6.51 -2.38 4.12
N THR A 98 -6.66 -2.15 2.81
CA THR A 98 -6.05 -1.01 2.12
C THR A 98 -7.14 -0.04 1.66
N LYS A 99 -6.93 1.23 1.98
CA LYS A 99 -7.83 2.32 1.67
C LYS A 99 -7.06 3.49 1.10
N ILE A 100 -7.60 4.09 0.05
CA ILE A 100 -6.99 5.18 -0.69
C ILE A 100 -7.88 6.41 -0.55
N PRO A 101 -7.55 7.35 0.36
CA PRO A 101 -8.32 8.55 0.53
C PRO A 101 -8.11 9.51 -0.64
N TYR A 102 -9.17 10.22 -1.03
CA TYR A 102 -9.02 11.38 -1.90
C TYR A 102 -8.40 12.54 -1.12
N THR A 103 -7.15 12.86 -1.42
CA THR A 103 -6.44 14.02 -0.86
C THR A 103 -6.29 15.06 -1.95
N ASN A 104 -7.12 16.11 -1.91
CA ASN A 104 -6.81 17.35 -2.61
C ASN A 104 -6.02 18.24 -1.64
N SER A 105 -4.98 18.91 -2.11
CA SER A 105 -4.00 19.63 -1.28
C SER A 105 -4.54 20.86 -0.54
N SER A 106 -5.80 21.23 -0.74
CA SER A 106 -6.48 22.31 -0.01
C SER A 106 -7.31 21.74 1.15
N ALA A 107 -6.87 21.98 2.38
CA ALA A 107 -7.44 21.48 3.63
C ALA A 107 -8.87 21.96 3.98
N GLN A 108 -9.56 22.68 3.10
CA GLN A 108 -10.81 23.37 3.46
C GLN A 108 -12.11 22.63 3.11
N SER A 109 -12.05 21.55 2.32
CA SER A 109 -13.23 20.71 2.07
C SER A 109 -12.83 19.40 1.39
N SER A 110 -12.72 18.33 2.17
CA SER A 110 -12.53 17.02 1.57
C SER A 110 -13.82 16.59 0.87
N ARG A 111 -13.72 16.19 -0.40
CA ARG A 111 -14.78 15.45 -1.11
C ARG A 111 -15.06 14.09 -0.46
N GLU A 112 -14.28 13.71 0.55
CA GLU A 112 -14.38 12.54 1.42
C GLU A 112 -14.75 11.22 0.73
N ILE A 113 -14.41 11.06 -0.54
CA ILE A 113 -14.46 9.78 -1.23
C ILE A 113 -13.15 9.03 -1.06
N GLN A 114 -13.27 7.71 -1.05
CA GLN A 114 -12.18 6.79 -0.78
C GLN A 114 -12.37 5.53 -1.63
N LEU A 115 -11.26 4.95 -2.09
CA LEU A 115 -11.27 3.62 -2.70
C LEU A 115 -10.84 2.59 -1.67
N ILE A 116 -11.64 1.54 -1.51
CA ILE A 116 -11.26 0.34 -0.78
C ILE A 116 -10.73 -0.67 -1.80
N LEU A 117 -9.51 -1.14 -1.55
CA LEU A 117 -8.92 -2.27 -2.26
C LEU A 117 -9.26 -3.52 -1.45
N VAL A 118 -10.11 -4.38 -2.02
CA VAL A 118 -10.49 -5.64 -1.37
C VAL A 118 -9.40 -6.69 -1.53
N ASP A 119 -9.28 -7.56 -0.53
CA ASP A 119 -8.25 -8.60 -0.50
C ASP A 119 -8.52 -9.73 -1.49
N ALA A 120 -9.79 -10.13 -1.62
CA ALA A 120 -10.27 -11.13 -2.56
C ALA A 120 -11.16 -10.51 -3.64
N GLU A 121 -11.27 -11.19 -4.78
CA GLU A 121 -12.13 -10.80 -5.90
C GLU A 121 -13.61 -10.78 -5.47
N ILE A 122 -14.31 -9.68 -5.79
CA ILE A 122 -15.78 -9.63 -5.73
C ILE A 122 -16.30 -10.47 -6.90
N ASP A 123 -17.01 -11.56 -6.60
CA ASP A 123 -17.62 -12.43 -7.61
C ASP A 123 -18.80 -11.73 -8.29
N LEU A 124 -18.53 -11.06 -9.41
CA LEU A 124 -19.53 -10.35 -10.22
C LEU A 124 -20.43 -11.32 -11.02
N GLY A 125 -20.07 -12.60 -11.14
CA GLY A 125 -20.83 -13.58 -11.90
C GLY A 125 -21.89 -14.28 -11.04
N ARG A 126 -21.48 -14.79 -9.88
CA ARG A 126 -22.32 -15.64 -9.01
C ARG A 126 -23.22 -14.84 -8.07
N ALA A 127 -22.81 -13.64 -7.65
CA ALA A 127 -23.57 -12.82 -6.70
C ALA A 127 -24.63 -11.92 -7.37
N GLY A 128 -24.71 -11.91 -8.71
CA GLY A 128 -25.53 -10.97 -9.48
C GLY A 128 -25.03 -9.52 -9.44
N ALA A 129 -23.90 -9.28 -8.79
CA ALA A 129 -23.26 -7.99 -8.64
C ALA A 129 -22.56 -7.55 -9.92
N LYS A 130 -22.43 -6.24 -10.16
CA LYS A 130 -21.79 -5.68 -11.34
C LYS A 130 -20.97 -4.46 -10.97
N ALA A 131 -19.99 -4.15 -11.81
CA ALA A 131 -19.27 -2.88 -11.73
C ALA A 131 -20.12 -1.76 -12.34
N MET A 132 -20.24 -0.64 -11.63
CA MET A 132 -20.87 0.57 -12.14
C MET A 132 -19.84 1.40 -12.91
N ARG A 133 -20.27 1.96 -14.04
CA ARG A 133 -19.39 2.82 -14.85
C ARG A 133 -19.29 4.21 -14.24
N LEU A 134 -18.08 4.77 -14.26
CA LEU A 134 -17.86 6.16 -13.92
C LEU A 134 -18.51 7.10 -14.95
N PRO A 135 -18.93 8.31 -14.53
CA PRO A 135 -19.52 9.30 -15.41
C PRO A 135 -18.53 9.72 -16.51
N THR A 136 -18.99 9.70 -17.77
CA THR A 136 -18.21 10.12 -18.94
C THR A 136 -18.44 11.59 -19.30
N LYS A 137 -19.55 12.18 -18.85
CA LYS A 137 -19.96 13.57 -19.09
C LYS A 137 -20.47 14.19 -17.80
N LYS A 138 -20.30 15.50 -17.65
CA LYS A 138 -20.91 16.27 -16.56
C LYS A 138 -22.40 16.43 -16.85
N ILE A 139 -23.24 16.11 -15.86
CA ILE A 139 -24.68 16.32 -15.97
C ILE A 139 -24.96 17.78 -15.60
N LYS A 140 -25.42 18.58 -16.57
CA LYS A 140 -25.65 20.02 -16.37
C LYS A 140 -26.97 20.31 -15.67
N GLN A 141 -27.99 19.50 -15.95
CA GLN A 141 -29.33 19.59 -15.36
C GLN A 141 -29.74 18.18 -14.98
N PRO A 142 -29.35 17.72 -13.78
CA PRO A 142 -29.67 16.37 -13.36
C PRO A 142 -31.18 16.22 -13.17
N SER A 143 -31.75 15.23 -13.85
CA SER A 143 -33.14 14.81 -13.67
C SER A 143 -33.21 13.37 -13.14
N ASN A 144 -34.39 12.96 -12.67
CA ASN A 144 -34.64 11.58 -12.22
C ASN A 144 -33.58 11.06 -11.24
N CYS A 145 -33.20 11.90 -10.28
CA CYS A 145 -32.17 11.56 -9.30
C CYS A 145 -32.74 10.67 -8.20
N VAL A 146 -31.93 9.72 -7.74
CA VAL A 146 -32.22 8.87 -6.60
C VAL A 146 -30.97 8.66 -5.76
N VAL A 147 -31.15 8.56 -4.44
CA VAL A 147 -30.13 8.04 -3.53
C VAL A 147 -30.40 6.55 -3.33
N VAL A 148 -29.38 5.72 -3.55
CA VAL A 148 -29.51 4.26 -3.39
C VAL A 148 -28.98 3.83 -2.03
N GLY A 149 -29.82 3.12 -1.27
CA GLY A 149 -29.51 2.62 0.07
C GLY A 149 -30.47 1.52 0.49
N LEU A 150 -30.47 1.11 1.76
CA LEU A 150 -31.45 0.17 2.30
C LEU A 150 -32.72 0.88 2.76
N ALA A 151 -33.85 0.16 2.71
CA ALA A 151 -35.12 0.61 3.26
C ALA A 151 -35.08 0.72 4.79
N LEU A 152 -35.74 1.74 5.34
CA LEU A 152 -35.99 1.92 6.79
C LEU A 152 -37.49 1.76 7.10
N PRO A 153 -37.89 1.33 8.33
CA PRO A 153 -37.05 0.87 9.43
C PRO A 153 -36.52 -0.56 9.19
N ILE A 154 -35.34 -0.83 9.75
CA ILE A 154 -34.59 -2.09 9.61
C ILE A 154 -35.34 -3.23 10.31
N LYS A 155 -36.37 -3.81 9.66
CA LYS A 155 -36.56 -5.25 9.78
C LYS A 155 -35.40 -5.86 9.03
N TRP A 156 -34.69 -6.82 9.65
CA TRP A 156 -33.43 -7.45 9.26
C TRP A 156 -33.43 -8.22 7.91
N ILE A 157 -34.27 -7.77 6.98
CA ILE A 157 -34.51 -8.21 5.60
C ILE A 157 -34.66 -6.95 4.71
N ALA A 158 -33.90 -5.88 4.99
CA ALA A 158 -33.99 -4.64 4.22
C ALA A 158 -33.46 -4.88 2.79
N LYS A 159 -34.27 -4.48 1.80
CA LYS A 159 -33.90 -4.50 0.38
C LYS A 159 -33.22 -3.19 0.01
N VAL A 160 -32.41 -3.23 -1.05
CA VAL A 160 -31.88 -1.99 -1.64
C VAL A 160 -33.00 -1.26 -2.38
N VAL A 161 -33.19 0.01 -2.04
CA VAL A 161 -34.22 0.90 -2.57
C VAL A 161 -33.62 2.18 -3.15
N ASN A 162 -34.34 2.76 -4.09
CA ASN A 162 -34.16 4.11 -4.55
C ASN A 162 -34.98 5.03 -3.65
N LYS A 163 -34.33 6.03 -3.08
CA LYS A 163 -34.97 7.12 -2.34
C LYS A 163 -35.03 8.35 -3.23
N LYS A 164 -36.19 9.00 -3.34
CA LYS A 164 -36.33 10.27 -4.04
C LYS A 164 -35.42 11.33 -3.43
N VAL A 165 -34.94 12.27 -4.24
CA VAL A 165 -33.98 13.30 -3.81
C VAL A 165 -34.09 14.54 -4.70
N ASP A 166 -34.01 15.71 -4.07
CA ASP A 166 -33.83 16.99 -4.74
C ASP A 166 -32.35 17.38 -4.80
N ILE A 167 -31.90 17.84 -5.96
CA ILE A 167 -30.59 18.47 -6.12
C ILE A 167 -30.74 19.96 -5.86
N ILE A 168 -29.99 20.49 -4.90
CA ILE A 168 -29.98 21.92 -4.62
C ILE A 168 -29.12 22.62 -5.66
N ASP A 169 -29.60 23.78 -6.12
CA ASP A 169 -28.85 24.66 -7.01
C ASP A 169 -27.42 24.92 -6.48
N PRO A 170 -26.37 24.74 -7.30
CA PRO A 170 -24.99 24.86 -6.84
C PRO A 170 -24.67 26.21 -6.20
N ASP A 171 -25.15 27.32 -6.77
CA ASP A 171 -24.84 28.65 -6.24
C ASP A 171 -25.49 28.85 -4.87
N LYS A 172 -26.71 28.34 -4.68
CA LYS A 172 -27.36 28.33 -3.36
C LYS A 172 -26.62 27.43 -2.37
N CYS A 173 -26.21 26.23 -2.78
CA CYS A 173 -25.44 25.30 -1.96
C CYS A 173 -24.14 25.96 -1.45
N TYR A 174 -23.39 26.62 -2.33
CA TYR A 174 -22.14 27.30 -1.95
C TYR A 174 -22.36 28.58 -1.15
N ALA A 175 -23.44 29.33 -1.41
CA ALA A 175 -23.79 30.49 -0.59
C ALA A 175 -24.14 30.08 0.85
N MET A 176 -24.86 28.97 1.02
CA MET A 176 -25.21 28.43 2.34
C MET A 176 -24.03 27.78 3.07
N TYR A 177 -23.12 27.16 2.30
CA TYR A 177 -21.95 26.47 2.85
C TYR A 177 -20.66 26.88 2.10
N PRO A 178 -20.16 28.11 2.34
CA PRO A 178 -19.00 28.65 1.63
C PRO A 178 -17.71 27.85 1.83
N GLN A 179 -17.65 27.03 2.88
CA GLN A 179 -16.54 26.14 3.16
C GLN A 179 -16.47 24.93 2.24
N LEU A 180 -17.49 24.62 1.43
CA LEU A 180 -17.52 23.43 0.58
C LEU A 180 -16.61 23.52 -0.65
N ASP A 181 -16.12 22.37 -1.12
CA ASP A 181 -15.41 22.25 -2.40
C ASP A 181 -16.41 22.58 -3.51
N ARG A 182 -16.00 23.33 -4.54
CA ARG A 182 -16.83 23.63 -5.73
C ARG A 182 -17.22 22.39 -6.55
N ASN A 183 -16.84 21.21 -6.12
CA ASN A 183 -17.18 19.92 -6.72
C ASN A 183 -17.99 19.04 -5.75
N ILE A 184 -18.81 19.69 -4.92
CA ILE A 184 -19.82 19.06 -4.06
C ILE A 184 -21.21 19.30 -4.67
N ILE A 185 -22.06 18.29 -4.58
CA ILE A 185 -23.48 18.36 -4.91
C ILE A 185 -24.25 18.35 -3.60
N CYS A 186 -25.01 19.40 -3.30
CA CYS A 186 -25.94 19.37 -2.18
C CYS A 186 -27.23 18.65 -2.57
N ILE A 187 -27.68 17.74 -1.71
CA ILE A 187 -28.93 17.01 -1.90
C ILE A 187 -29.84 17.14 -0.68
N GLN A 188 -31.15 17.05 -0.90
CA GLN A 188 -32.14 17.06 0.19
C GLN A 188 -33.34 16.16 -0.08
N ILE A 189 -34.04 15.77 0.99
CA ILE A 189 -35.33 15.10 0.88
C ILE A 189 -36.32 16.10 0.24
N PRO A 190 -37.10 15.69 -0.79
CA PRO A 190 -38.09 16.58 -1.39
C PRO A 190 -39.10 17.03 -0.33
N LYS A 191 -39.46 18.32 -0.37
CA LYS A 191 -40.20 18.99 0.71
C LYS A 191 -41.55 18.34 1.00
N GLU A 192 -42.16 17.71 0.01
CA GLU A 192 -43.44 17.00 0.11
C GLU A 192 -43.38 15.72 0.96
N PHE A 193 -42.20 15.12 1.16
CA PHE A 193 -42.04 13.87 1.92
C PHE A 193 -41.66 14.07 3.39
N GLY A 194 -41.52 15.31 3.86
CA GLY A 194 -41.60 15.62 5.28
C GLY A 194 -40.29 16.00 5.98
N THR A 195 -40.31 15.86 7.31
CA THR A 195 -39.35 16.43 8.27
C THR A 195 -38.29 15.42 8.73
N CYS A 196 -38.18 14.28 8.04
CA CYS A 196 -37.19 13.28 8.39
C CYS A 196 -35.78 13.85 8.29
N SER A 197 -34.94 13.35 9.19
CA SER A 197 -33.52 13.63 9.17
C SER A 197 -32.89 13.08 7.91
N GLN A 198 -32.27 13.94 7.11
CA GLN A 198 -31.52 13.52 5.93
C GLN A 198 -30.35 12.59 6.28
N CYS A 199 -29.87 12.66 7.53
CA CYS A 199 -28.82 11.79 8.05
C CYS A 199 -29.23 10.32 8.06
N ASP A 200 -30.49 10.06 8.38
CA ASP A 200 -31.01 8.71 8.53
C ASP A 200 -31.38 8.14 7.17
N GLU A 201 -31.90 8.98 6.27
CA GLU A 201 -32.34 8.55 4.94
C GLU A 201 -31.18 8.42 3.94
N TYR A 202 -30.22 9.35 3.95
CA TYR A 202 -29.09 9.39 3.02
C TYR A 202 -27.77 9.11 3.74
N ILE A 203 -27.58 7.83 4.07
CA ILE A 203 -26.38 7.31 4.75
C ILE A 203 -25.12 7.57 3.93
N GLU A 204 -24.00 7.77 4.62
CA GLU A 204 -22.67 7.86 4.01
C GLU A 204 -22.37 6.68 3.07
N GLY A 205 -21.72 7.01 1.95
CA GLY A 205 -21.29 6.07 0.94
C GLY A 205 -22.39 5.63 -0.03
N SER A 206 -23.64 6.06 0.19
CA SER A 206 -24.73 5.84 -0.74
C SER A 206 -24.43 6.43 -2.12
N ALA A 207 -24.90 5.75 -3.16
CA ALA A 207 -24.80 6.24 -4.53
C ALA A 207 -25.88 7.29 -4.81
N LEU A 208 -25.47 8.45 -5.32
CA LEU A 208 -26.37 9.37 -6.01
C LEU A 208 -26.35 9.04 -7.50
N ILE A 209 -27.51 8.65 -8.04
CA ILE A 209 -27.67 8.29 -9.45
C ILE A 209 -28.69 9.22 -10.09
N CYS A 210 -28.30 9.93 -11.14
CA CYS A 210 -29.21 10.75 -11.94
C CYS A 210 -29.15 10.28 -13.38
N ASP A 211 -30.31 10.11 -14.02
CA ASP A 211 -30.43 9.66 -15.40
C ASP A 211 -29.56 8.42 -15.72
N ASP A 212 -29.60 7.42 -14.82
CA ASP A 212 -28.82 6.17 -14.91
C ASP A 212 -27.27 6.32 -14.83
N VAL A 213 -26.77 7.49 -14.45
CA VAL A 213 -25.33 7.78 -14.31
C VAL A 213 -24.96 7.89 -12.82
N LEU A 214 -23.83 7.28 -12.42
CA LEU A 214 -23.27 7.46 -11.08
C LEU A 214 -22.74 8.89 -10.92
N THR A 215 -23.57 9.77 -10.38
CA THR A 215 -23.30 11.21 -10.31
C THR A 215 -22.49 11.57 -9.08
N GLY A 216 -22.80 10.95 -7.93
CA GLY A 216 -22.17 11.30 -6.67
C GLY A 216 -22.09 10.15 -5.66
N ILE A 217 -21.30 10.38 -4.62
CA ILE A 217 -21.26 9.53 -3.41
C ILE A 217 -21.60 10.42 -2.21
N VAL A 218 -22.57 9.99 -1.42
CA VAL A 218 -23.03 10.72 -0.23
C VAL A 218 -21.91 10.75 0.82
N GLY A 219 -21.53 11.95 1.27
CA GLY A 219 -20.54 12.23 2.31
C GLY A 219 -21.20 12.49 3.68
N PRO A 220 -20.43 12.91 4.69
CA PRO A 220 -20.87 12.99 6.09
C PRO A 220 -21.81 14.15 6.42
N THR A 221 -21.71 15.30 5.72
CA THR A 221 -22.59 16.50 5.67
C THR A 221 -21.81 17.72 5.16
N ALA A 222 -22.49 18.85 4.94
CA ALA A 222 -21.86 20.14 4.70
C ALA A 222 -21.21 20.78 5.95
N THR A 223 -21.62 20.36 7.15
CA THR A 223 -21.02 20.74 8.44
C THR A 223 -20.44 19.50 9.14
N ALA A 224 -19.56 19.67 10.15
CA ALA A 224 -18.82 18.57 10.77
C ALA A 224 -19.68 17.55 11.57
N LYS A 225 -20.99 17.80 11.74
CA LYS A 225 -21.96 16.91 12.39
C LYS A 225 -23.19 16.84 11.51
N CYS A 226 -23.70 15.64 11.25
CA CYS A 226 -24.93 15.52 10.49
C CYS A 226 -26.10 16.12 11.27
N ARG A 227 -26.72 17.17 10.71
CA ARG A 227 -27.94 17.79 11.24
C ARG A 227 -29.13 17.40 10.38
N ALA A 228 -30.25 17.10 11.04
CA ALA A 228 -31.43 16.55 10.39
C ALA A 228 -31.99 17.44 9.26
N ASP A 229 -31.89 18.76 9.43
CA ASP A 229 -32.41 19.81 8.55
C ASP A 229 -31.41 20.32 7.50
N GLU A 230 -30.14 19.93 7.60
CA GLU A 230 -29.10 20.37 6.66
C GLU A 230 -29.02 19.44 5.44
N PRO A 231 -28.83 19.98 4.21
CA PRO A 231 -28.55 19.21 3.02
C PRO A 231 -27.34 18.30 3.20
N ARG A 232 -27.42 17.11 2.60
CA ARG A 232 -26.28 16.21 2.52
C ARG A 232 -25.35 16.64 1.39
N SER A 233 -24.06 16.46 1.61
CA SER A 233 -23.04 16.68 0.58
C SER A 233 -22.79 15.38 -0.19
N CYS A 234 -22.69 15.47 -1.50
CA CYS A 234 -22.26 14.39 -2.37
C CYS A 234 -20.99 14.82 -3.10
N ALA A 235 -20.00 13.93 -3.18
CA ALA A 235 -18.82 14.18 -3.99
C ALA A 235 -19.15 14.07 -5.49
N ASP A 236 -18.87 15.11 -6.28
CA ASP A 236 -19.02 15.04 -7.75
C ASP A 236 -18.00 14.05 -8.34
N LEU A 237 -18.52 12.95 -8.89
CA LEU A 237 -17.67 11.89 -9.47
C LEU A 237 -17.16 12.22 -10.86
N TYR A 238 -17.80 13.12 -11.62
CA TYR A 238 -17.24 13.56 -12.88
C TYR A 238 -15.90 14.25 -12.62
N GLU A 239 -15.85 15.14 -11.64
CA GLU A 239 -14.64 15.89 -11.31
C GLU A 239 -13.56 15.01 -10.68
N SER A 240 -13.96 13.96 -9.96
CA SER A 240 -13.05 13.02 -9.31
C SER A 240 -12.60 11.85 -10.23
N ARG A 241 -13.19 11.71 -11.44
CA ARG A 241 -12.99 10.56 -12.33
C ARG A 241 -11.54 10.28 -12.70
N LYS A 242 -10.72 11.32 -12.86
CA LYS A 242 -9.30 11.19 -13.25
C LYS A 242 -8.51 10.52 -12.13
N TRP A 243 -8.72 10.97 -10.89
CA TRP A 243 -8.12 10.36 -9.71
C TRP A 243 -8.59 8.91 -9.53
N ILE A 244 -9.89 8.65 -9.70
CA ILE A 244 -10.42 7.27 -9.58
C ILE A 244 -9.74 6.36 -10.60
N LYS A 245 -9.78 6.72 -11.89
CA LYS A 245 -9.17 5.91 -12.97
C LYS A 245 -7.68 5.69 -12.77
N LEU A 246 -6.94 6.74 -12.41
CA LEU A 246 -5.51 6.63 -12.15
C LEU A 246 -5.22 5.57 -11.08
N ASN A 247 -5.94 5.59 -9.96
CA ASN A 247 -5.76 4.60 -8.89
C ASN A 247 -6.19 3.19 -9.31
N MET A 248 -7.30 3.07 -10.05
CA MET A 248 -7.75 1.78 -10.61
C MET A 248 -6.69 1.17 -11.54
N ASP A 249 -6.02 2.00 -12.33
CA ASP A 249 -5.02 1.57 -13.30
C ASP A 249 -3.62 1.37 -12.68
N SER A 250 -3.41 1.77 -11.42
CA SER A 250 -2.09 1.78 -10.75
C SER A 250 -1.72 0.48 -10.05
N PHE A 251 -2.57 -0.55 -10.10
CA PHE A 251 -2.24 -1.87 -9.56
C PHE A 251 -2.86 -3.01 -10.38
N SER A 252 -2.40 -4.24 -10.12
CA SER A 252 -3.02 -5.48 -10.59
C SER A 252 -2.90 -6.56 -9.52
N LYS A 253 -3.83 -7.51 -9.53
CA LYS A 253 -3.80 -8.73 -8.70
C LYS A 253 -3.72 -10.01 -9.53
N ASP A 254 -3.39 -9.93 -10.82
CA ASP A 254 -3.12 -11.11 -11.64
C ASP A 254 -1.93 -11.92 -11.07
N SER A 255 -1.85 -13.21 -11.39
CA SER A 255 -0.87 -14.14 -10.81
C SER A 255 0.54 -14.06 -11.41
N LYS A 256 0.80 -13.21 -12.41
CA LYS A 256 2.14 -13.10 -13.01
C LYS A 256 3.14 -12.71 -11.92
N TYR A 257 4.21 -13.49 -11.78
CA TYR A 257 5.25 -13.40 -10.74
C TYR A 257 4.94 -14.00 -9.37
N LYS A 258 3.72 -14.50 -9.13
CA LYS A 258 3.29 -14.97 -7.81
C LYS A 258 4.11 -16.14 -7.27
N GLU A 259 4.49 -17.03 -8.18
CA GLU A 259 5.28 -18.22 -7.89
C GLU A 259 6.79 -17.90 -7.80
N ASN A 260 7.25 -16.82 -8.45
CA ASN A 260 8.66 -16.40 -8.38
C ASN A 260 9.03 -15.74 -7.04
N VAL A 261 8.04 -15.32 -6.26
CA VAL A 261 8.23 -14.54 -5.03
C VAL A 261 7.86 -15.37 -3.81
N VAL A 262 8.72 -15.36 -2.81
CA VAL A 262 8.56 -16.12 -1.56
C VAL A 262 8.61 -15.19 -0.35
N TRP A 263 8.09 -15.66 0.77
CA TRP A 263 8.30 -15.03 2.08
C TRP A 263 9.58 -15.55 2.70
N VAL A 264 10.41 -14.65 3.21
CA VAL A 264 11.52 -14.96 4.12
C VAL A 264 11.00 -14.72 5.53
N GLU A 265 10.96 -15.77 6.34
CA GLU A 265 10.41 -15.76 7.70
C GLU A 265 11.46 -16.22 8.71
N PHE A 266 11.34 -15.72 9.93
CA PHE A 266 12.17 -16.14 11.05
C PHE A 266 11.33 -16.80 12.12
N LEU A 267 11.93 -17.76 12.83
CA LEU A 267 11.30 -18.35 14.01
C LEU A 267 11.68 -17.53 15.26
N LEU A 268 10.70 -16.83 15.81
CA LEU A 268 10.83 -16.05 17.05
C LEU A 268 10.03 -16.74 18.15
N GLU A 269 10.71 -17.32 19.15
CA GLU A 269 10.06 -18.05 20.27
C GLU A 269 9.03 -19.10 19.77
N GLY A 270 9.39 -19.85 18.73
CA GLY A 270 8.51 -20.87 18.13
C GLY A 270 7.40 -20.33 17.22
N LYS A 271 7.29 -19.01 17.03
CA LYS A 271 6.32 -18.39 16.10
C LYS A 271 7.03 -17.88 14.85
N SER A 272 6.54 -18.27 13.67
CA SER A 272 7.03 -17.73 12.40
C SER A 272 6.59 -16.27 12.24
N ILE A 273 7.55 -15.39 11.98
CA ILE A 273 7.33 -13.99 11.67
C ILE A 273 7.85 -13.67 10.27
N GLY A 274 7.00 -13.09 9.43
CA GLY A 274 7.42 -12.59 8.11
C GLY A 274 8.42 -11.46 8.28
N HIS A 275 9.61 -11.60 7.70
CA HIS A 275 10.66 -10.60 7.79
C HIS A 275 10.78 -9.79 6.50
N SER A 276 10.93 -10.49 5.37
CA SER A 276 11.11 -9.89 4.05
C SER A 276 10.48 -10.77 2.98
N LEU A 277 10.48 -10.29 1.73
CA LEU A 277 10.24 -11.12 0.57
C LEU A 277 11.56 -11.58 -0.04
N GLY A 278 11.50 -12.58 -0.90
CA GLY A 278 12.62 -13.01 -1.72
C GLY A 278 12.15 -13.38 -3.13
N VAL A 279 13.07 -13.34 -4.08
CA VAL A 279 12.87 -13.79 -5.45
C VAL A 279 13.69 -15.03 -5.73
N ILE A 280 13.05 -16.05 -6.28
CA ILE A 280 13.72 -17.25 -6.74
C ILE A 280 14.53 -16.91 -7.99
N ILE A 281 15.85 -17.07 -7.93
CA ILE A 281 16.79 -16.73 -9.01
C ILE A 281 17.62 -17.94 -9.48
N GLY A 282 17.35 -19.13 -8.92
CA GLY A 282 18.02 -20.37 -9.29
C GLY A 282 17.47 -21.59 -8.57
N LYS A 283 17.96 -22.78 -8.91
CA LYS A 283 17.41 -24.09 -8.50
C LYS A 283 17.29 -24.32 -6.99
N ASN A 284 17.95 -23.53 -6.14
CA ASN A 284 17.79 -23.48 -4.68
C ASN A 284 18.19 -22.10 -4.14
N LYS A 285 18.06 -21.04 -4.97
CA LYS A 285 18.70 -19.74 -4.72
C LYS A 285 17.64 -18.65 -4.70
N ILE A 286 17.66 -17.86 -3.63
CA ILE A 286 16.72 -16.77 -3.44
C ILE A 286 17.51 -15.48 -3.20
N LEU A 287 17.14 -14.42 -3.92
CA LEU A 287 17.64 -13.06 -3.74
C LEU A 287 16.69 -12.29 -2.83
N THR A 288 17.20 -11.62 -1.82
CA THR A 288 16.41 -10.81 -0.87
C THR A 288 17.15 -9.52 -0.48
N GLY A 289 16.47 -8.64 0.27
CA GLY A 289 16.99 -7.36 0.71
C GLY A 289 17.76 -7.40 2.04
N GLY A 290 18.17 -8.57 2.53
CA GLY A 290 18.81 -8.73 3.83
C GLY A 290 18.40 -10.00 4.57
N GLY A 291 19.26 -10.49 5.47
CA GLY A 291 18.94 -11.58 6.38
C GLY A 291 20.12 -12.09 7.20
N PHE A 292 19.88 -13.16 7.96
CA PHE A 292 20.87 -13.79 8.84
C PHE A 292 21.45 -15.07 8.23
N ASP A 293 22.76 -15.28 8.41
CA ASP A 293 23.45 -16.55 8.14
C ASP A 293 23.42 -17.42 9.41
N PHE A 294 22.65 -18.50 9.39
CA PHE A 294 22.44 -19.39 10.54
C PHE A 294 23.47 -20.52 10.62
N ASN A 295 24.42 -20.60 9.68
CA ASN A 295 25.47 -21.61 9.71
C ASN A 295 26.63 -21.26 10.68
N ALA A 296 26.67 -20.02 11.19
CA ALA A 296 27.65 -19.63 12.19
C ALA A 296 27.28 -20.23 13.56
N ASN A 297 28.13 -21.14 14.08
CA ASN A 297 28.02 -21.78 15.41
C ASN A 297 28.02 -20.81 16.62
N GLN A 298 27.87 -19.49 16.42
CA GLN A 298 28.14 -18.48 17.44
C GLN A 298 27.10 -17.37 17.64
N SER A 299 26.01 -17.29 16.87
CA SER A 299 25.12 -16.13 16.99
C SER A 299 23.68 -16.52 17.27
N VAL A 300 23.30 -16.42 18.55
CA VAL A 300 21.93 -16.06 18.92
C VAL A 300 21.65 -14.71 18.29
N PHE A 301 20.85 -14.67 17.23
CA PHE A 301 20.43 -13.41 16.63
C PHE A 301 19.30 -12.84 17.47
N MET A 302 19.50 -11.63 17.99
CA MET A 302 18.43 -10.95 18.72
C MET A 302 17.65 -10.06 17.77
N ALA A 303 16.34 -10.25 17.71
CA ALA A 303 15.42 -9.26 17.16
C ALA A 303 15.58 -7.94 17.93
N GLU A 304 15.10 -6.83 17.36
CA GLU A 304 15.07 -5.51 18.02
C GLU A 304 14.39 -5.54 19.41
N THR A 305 13.51 -6.52 19.62
CA THR A 305 12.80 -6.76 20.89
C THR A 305 13.65 -7.48 21.95
N GLY A 306 14.91 -7.79 21.67
CA GLY A 306 15.78 -8.62 22.52
C GLY A 306 15.46 -10.12 22.47
N ARG A 307 14.55 -10.53 21.59
CA ARG A 307 14.10 -11.92 21.47
C ARG A 307 14.99 -12.72 20.53
N ILE A 308 15.19 -13.99 20.85
CA ILE A 308 16.09 -14.91 20.14
C ILE A 308 15.44 -15.40 18.85
N ILE A 309 16.14 -15.20 17.73
CA ILE A 309 15.90 -15.79 16.43
C ILE A 309 16.86 -16.97 16.27
N THR A 310 16.31 -18.17 16.10
CA THR A 310 17.10 -19.40 16.02
C THR A 310 17.15 -20.00 14.62
N GLU A 311 16.18 -19.67 13.77
CA GLU A 311 15.99 -20.31 12.47
C GLU A 311 15.42 -19.37 11.41
N GLY A 312 15.82 -19.63 10.17
CA GLY A 312 15.27 -19.03 8.97
C GLY A 312 14.45 -20.03 8.17
N THR A 313 13.28 -19.60 7.68
CA THR A 313 12.41 -20.38 6.81
C THR A 313 11.96 -19.57 5.60
N ILE A 314 11.73 -20.26 4.49
CA ILE A 314 11.14 -19.71 3.28
C ILE A 314 9.75 -20.29 3.13
N ARG A 315 8.73 -19.43 3.03
CA ARG A 315 7.36 -19.84 2.74
C ARG A 315 6.99 -19.53 1.28
N PHE A 316 6.63 -20.58 0.56
CA PHE A 316 6.15 -20.53 -0.81
C PHE A 316 4.65 -20.19 -0.87
N ASP A 317 4.14 -19.92 -2.08
CA ASP A 317 2.73 -19.58 -2.28
C ASP A 317 1.77 -20.73 -1.92
N SER A 318 2.22 -21.98 -2.06
CA SER A 318 1.52 -23.20 -1.61
C SER A 318 1.41 -23.33 -0.08
N ASN A 319 1.93 -22.37 0.68
CA ASN A 319 2.17 -22.43 2.13
C ASN A 319 3.19 -23.50 2.56
N PHE A 320 3.83 -24.18 1.61
CA PHE A 320 4.97 -25.04 1.89
C PHE A 320 6.13 -24.21 2.46
N ARG A 321 6.83 -24.77 3.45
CA ARG A 321 7.95 -24.12 4.14
C ARG A 321 9.20 -24.96 4.04
N VAL A 322 10.32 -24.31 3.80
CA VAL A 322 11.66 -24.93 3.86
C VAL A 322 12.56 -24.13 4.78
N HIS A 323 13.46 -24.81 5.47
CA HIS A 323 14.49 -24.13 6.24
C HIS A 323 15.61 -23.66 5.31
N TYR A 324 16.28 -22.58 5.73
CA TYR A 324 17.54 -22.18 5.13
C TYR A 324 18.55 -21.95 6.25
N LYS A 325 19.80 -22.33 5.99
CA LYS A 325 20.90 -22.13 6.93
C LYS A 325 21.92 -21.12 6.45
N ASN A 326 22.18 -21.11 5.14
CA ASN A 326 23.24 -20.33 4.55
C ASN A 326 22.70 -19.10 3.82
N LEU A 327 23.31 -17.96 4.10
CA LEU A 327 23.03 -16.70 3.44
C LEU A 327 24.33 -15.90 3.30
N ILE A 328 24.50 -15.21 2.18
CA ILE A 328 25.62 -14.30 1.93
C ILE A 328 25.06 -12.90 1.71
N ASN A 329 25.43 -11.98 2.59
CA ASN A 329 25.11 -10.55 2.47
C ASN A 329 26.17 -9.84 1.61
N LEU A 330 25.75 -8.85 0.83
CA LEU A 330 26.68 -7.97 0.12
C LEU A 330 27.46 -7.09 1.10
N ALA A 331 26.76 -6.52 2.07
CA ALA A 331 27.33 -5.73 3.14
C ALA A 331 27.52 -6.62 4.39
N PRO A 332 28.68 -6.54 5.06
CA PRO A 332 29.07 -7.50 6.09
C PRO A 332 28.32 -7.31 7.42
N ASP A 333 27.91 -6.08 7.72
CA ASP A 333 27.38 -5.72 9.03
C ASP A 333 25.85 -5.61 8.99
N TRP A 334 25.17 -6.41 9.82
CA TRP A 334 23.72 -6.29 10.02
C TRP A 334 23.45 -5.67 11.41
N PRO A 335 22.50 -4.73 11.56
CA PRO A 335 21.60 -4.15 10.56
C PRO A 335 22.30 -3.19 9.59
N LEU A 336 21.79 -3.11 8.36
CA LEU A 336 22.33 -2.23 7.32
C LEU A 336 21.94 -0.76 7.52
N GLY A 337 22.88 0.14 7.22
CA GLY A 337 22.65 1.58 7.17
C GLY A 337 22.12 2.06 5.83
N TRP A 338 21.62 3.30 5.77
CA TRP A 338 21.13 3.91 4.51
C TRP A 338 22.21 4.02 3.43
N SER A 339 23.48 4.07 3.84
CA SER A 339 24.65 4.07 2.97
C SER A 339 25.04 2.70 2.45
N ASP A 340 24.44 1.62 2.92
CA ASP A 340 24.77 0.26 2.48
C ASP A 340 23.79 -0.20 1.40
N ILE A 341 24.20 -1.13 0.54
CA ILE A 341 23.29 -1.77 -0.42
C ILE A 341 22.72 -3.04 0.20
N HIS A 342 21.40 -3.09 0.22
CA HIS A 342 20.63 -4.16 0.85
C HIS A 342 20.38 -5.27 -0.17
N LEU A 343 21.30 -6.23 -0.26
CA LEU A 343 21.21 -7.42 -1.11
C LEU A 343 21.84 -8.62 -0.42
N SER A 344 21.15 -9.76 -0.53
CA SER A 344 21.62 -11.04 -0.01
C SER A 344 21.15 -12.17 -0.89
N VAL A 345 21.98 -13.20 -1.02
CA VAL A 345 21.60 -14.48 -1.63
C VAL A 345 21.54 -15.53 -0.54
N LEU A 346 20.43 -16.27 -0.48
CA LEU A 346 20.27 -17.40 0.43
C LEU A 346 20.08 -18.70 -0.34
N SER A 347 20.48 -19.80 0.30
CA SER A 347 20.29 -21.15 -0.23
C SER A 347 19.32 -21.93 0.63
N VAL A 348 18.30 -22.50 0.00
CA VAL A 348 17.36 -23.41 0.67
C VAL A 348 17.84 -24.84 0.55
N ASP A 349 17.52 -25.64 1.56
CA ASP A 349 17.75 -27.07 1.53
C ASP A 349 16.60 -27.72 0.73
N ASN A 350 16.93 -28.63 -0.21
CA ASN A 350 16.04 -29.40 -1.10
C ASN A 350 15.69 -28.76 -2.45
N ASN A 351 15.69 -29.58 -3.52
CA ASN A 351 15.27 -29.26 -4.90
C ASN A 351 13.74 -29.05 -5.03
N VAL A 352 13.16 -28.17 -4.21
CA VAL A 352 11.70 -27.92 -4.19
C VAL A 352 11.30 -26.88 -5.24
N ILE A 353 12.26 -26.16 -5.80
CA ILE A 353 12.04 -25.09 -6.76
C ILE A 353 11.93 -25.67 -8.18
N SER A 354 10.80 -25.42 -8.84
CA SER A 354 10.60 -25.70 -10.25
C SER A 354 11.32 -24.68 -11.13
N PRO A 355 11.87 -25.07 -12.30
CA PRO A 355 12.44 -24.12 -13.26
C PRO A 355 11.50 -22.99 -13.67
N SER A 356 10.19 -23.22 -13.70
CA SER A 356 9.18 -22.21 -14.03
C SER A 356 9.05 -21.10 -12.97
N GLU A 357 9.48 -21.38 -11.74
CA GLU A 357 9.46 -20.43 -10.62
C GLU A 357 10.71 -19.55 -10.60
N ILE A 358 11.71 -19.84 -11.43
CA ILE A 358 12.96 -19.07 -11.49
C ILE A 358 12.73 -17.80 -12.31
N MET A 359 12.90 -16.65 -11.66
CA MET A 359 12.97 -15.37 -12.36
C MET A 359 14.38 -15.18 -12.92
N PRO A 360 14.53 -14.94 -14.23
CA PRO A 360 15.84 -14.74 -14.83
C PRO A 360 16.49 -13.45 -14.31
N LEU A 361 17.80 -13.52 -14.09
CA LEU A 361 18.59 -12.33 -13.77
C LEU A 361 18.82 -11.49 -15.05
N PRO A 362 18.83 -10.15 -14.94
CA PRO A 362 19.06 -9.29 -16.09
C PRO A 362 20.49 -9.47 -16.61
N ILE A 363 20.65 -9.72 -17.91
CA ILE A 363 21.96 -9.88 -18.57
C ILE A 363 22.49 -8.53 -19.09
N HIS A 364 21.61 -7.53 -19.20
CA HIS A 364 21.92 -6.20 -19.71
C HIS A 364 21.40 -5.12 -18.77
N PRO A 365 22.01 -3.93 -18.76
CA PRO A 365 21.46 -2.81 -18.01
C PRO A 365 20.10 -2.44 -18.63
N PRO A 366 19.10 -2.06 -17.81
CA PRO A 366 17.84 -1.57 -18.33
C PRO A 366 18.09 -0.35 -19.23
N LYS A 367 17.71 -0.43 -20.51
CA LYS A 367 17.84 0.69 -21.46
C LYS A 367 16.91 1.84 -21.07
N THR A 368 15.69 1.49 -20.69
CA THR A 368 14.67 2.39 -20.17
C THR A 368 13.93 1.70 -19.02
N TYR A 369 13.39 2.50 -18.09
CA TYR A 369 12.54 2.02 -17.01
C TYR A 369 11.07 2.14 -17.43
N GLU A 370 10.67 1.24 -18.34
CA GLU A 370 9.29 1.17 -18.85
C GLU A 370 8.50 0.07 -18.15
N ASN A 371 7.18 0.27 -18.03
CA ASN A 371 6.24 -0.70 -17.47
C ASN A 371 6.66 -1.28 -16.10
N CYS A 372 7.26 -0.43 -15.26
CA CYS A 372 7.76 -0.85 -13.96
C CYS A 372 6.65 -1.11 -12.93
N LEU A 373 6.82 -2.19 -12.18
CA LEU A 373 5.97 -2.56 -11.06
C LEU A 373 6.79 -3.10 -9.89
N VAL A 374 6.25 -2.97 -8.69
CA VAL A 374 6.73 -3.67 -7.50
C VAL A 374 5.69 -4.66 -7.03
N VAL A 375 6.16 -5.86 -6.71
CA VAL A 375 5.33 -6.93 -6.18
C VAL A 375 5.30 -6.86 -4.65
N SER A 376 4.12 -7.03 -4.06
CA SER A 376 3.94 -7.25 -2.63
C SER A 376 3.06 -8.47 -2.36
N LYS A 377 3.39 -9.18 -1.27
CA LYS A 377 2.54 -10.21 -0.66
C LYS A 377 1.86 -9.72 0.63
N HIS A 378 2.06 -8.45 1.01
CA HIS A 378 1.48 -7.86 2.21
C HIS A 378 0.45 -6.78 1.88
N PRO A 379 -0.74 -6.82 2.50
CA PRO A 379 -1.31 -7.95 3.27
C PRO A 379 -1.81 -9.08 2.35
N THR A 380 -2.02 -8.79 1.07
CA THR A 380 -2.35 -9.77 0.03
C THR A 380 -1.48 -9.59 -1.21
N TRP A 381 -1.55 -10.55 -2.13
CA TRP A 381 -0.84 -10.48 -3.41
C TRP A 381 -1.31 -9.28 -4.25
N ILE A 382 -0.38 -8.40 -4.60
CA ILE A 382 -0.63 -7.21 -5.40
C ILE A 382 0.63 -6.75 -6.13
N LYS A 383 0.44 -6.20 -7.32
CA LYS A 383 1.49 -5.53 -8.11
C LYS A 383 1.14 -4.06 -8.20
N TYR A 384 2.01 -3.21 -7.70
CA TYR A 384 1.85 -1.76 -7.78
C TYR A 384 2.67 -1.20 -8.94
N LYS A 385 2.05 -0.39 -9.80
CA LYS A 385 2.80 0.36 -10.81
C LYS A 385 3.60 1.46 -10.13
N VAL A 386 4.81 1.68 -10.64
CA VAL A 386 5.74 2.67 -10.08
C VAL A 386 6.34 3.55 -11.16
N ASP A 387 6.73 4.75 -10.77
CA ASP A 387 7.66 5.58 -11.53
C ASP A 387 9.07 5.40 -10.96
N VAL A 388 10.04 5.09 -11.82
CA VAL A 388 11.45 5.06 -11.46
C VAL A 388 12.02 6.46 -11.65
N LEU A 389 12.59 7.03 -10.59
CA LEU A 389 13.15 8.38 -10.63
C LEU A 389 14.50 8.39 -11.35
N LYS A 390 14.82 9.55 -11.94
CA LYS A 390 16.17 9.81 -12.44
C LYS A 390 17.17 9.76 -11.30
N SER A 391 18.37 9.27 -11.60
CA SER A 391 19.44 9.11 -10.60
C SER A 391 19.80 10.42 -9.88
N SER A 392 19.79 11.56 -10.59
CA SER A 392 20.01 12.88 -9.97
C SER A 392 18.93 13.25 -8.96
N GLN A 393 17.66 13.08 -9.33
CA GLN A 393 16.52 13.36 -8.46
C GLN A 393 16.51 12.43 -7.24
N CYS A 394 16.82 11.15 -7.43
CA CYS A 394 16.95 10.19 -6.33
C CYS A 394 17.98 10.66 -5.30
N ARG A 395 19.17 11.08 -5.74
CA ARG A 395 20.23 11.61 -4.87
C ARG A 395 19.85 12.92 -4.18
N GLU A 396 19.16 13.80 -4.87
CA GLU A 396 18.71 15.07 -4.30
C GLU A 396 17.69 14.84 -3.17
N GLU A 397 16.74 13.91 -3.37
CA GLU A 397 15.71 13.63 -2.39
C GLU A 397 16.21 12.80 -1.21
N LEU A 398 17.25 11.99 -1.42
CA LEU A 398 17.83 11.03 -0.48
C LEU A 398 19.37 11.13 -0.44
N PRO A 399 19.96 12.27 0.01
CA PRO A 399 21.40 12.51 -0.08
C PRO A 399 22.26 11.59 0.79
N ASN A 400 21.68 11.04 1.87
CA ASN A 400 22.36 10.16 2.81
C ASN A 400 22.27 8.66 2.42
N PHE A 401 21.63 8.36 1.29
CA PHE A 401 21.46 6.99 0.81
C PHE A 401 22.59 6.61 -0.13
N HIS A 402 22.88 5.31 -0.23
CA HIS A 402 23.89 4.83 -1.16
C HIS A 402 23.61 5.31 -2.59
N LYS A 403 24.63 5.87 -3.24
CA LYS A 403 24.51 6.54 -4.55
C LYS A 403 23.98 5.67 -5.69
N ASP A 404 24.02 4.35 -5.51
CA ASP A 404 23.61 3.36 -6.50
C ASP A 404 22.15 2.92 -6.37
N TYR A 405 21.43 3.38 -5.34
CA TYR A 405 20.03 3.05 -5.20
C TYR A 405 19.18 3.52 -6.38
N ILE A 406 18.20 2.68 -6.74
CA ILE A 406 17.10 3.04 -7.63
C ILE A 406 15.97 3.58 -6.74
N CYS A 407 15.55 4.83 -6.96
CA CYS A 407 14.39 5.38 -6.27
C CYS A 407 13.11 5.16 -7.09
N ILE A 408 12.04 4.77 -6.41
CA ILE A 408 10.72 4.58 -7.01
C ILE A 408 9.64 5.32 -6.23
N ARG A 409 8.56 5.68 -6.94
CA ARG A 409 7.32 6.16 -6.34
C ARG A 409 6.14 5.34 -6.81
N LEU A 410 5.24 5.01 -5.89
CA LEU A 410 3.97 4.39 -6.23
C LEU A 410 3.15 5.35 -7.12
N LYS A 411 2.58 4.86 -8.23
CA LYS A 411 1.62 5.64 -9.03
C LYS A 411 0.26 5.77 -8.36
N ILE A 412 -0.04 4.84 -7.46
CA ILE A 412 -1.24 4.85 -6.65
C ILE A 412 -1.12 5.95 -5.59
N ASN A 413 -2.12 6.83 -5.50
CA ASN A 413 -2.09 8.00 -4.63
C ASN A 413 -2.51 7.63 -3.20
N GLY A 414 -2.00 8.35 -2.20
CA GLY A 414 -2.45 8.21 -0.81
C GLY A 414 -2.15 6.85 -0.16
N VAL A 415 -1.31 6.02 -0.78
CA VAL A 415 -0.86 4.74 -0.24
C VAL A 415 0.52 4.91 0.38
N ASN A 416 0.62 4.56 1.66
CA ASN A 416 1.90 4.52 2.36
C ASN A 416 2.75 3.35 1.82
N HIS A 417 3.78 3.67 1.04
CA HIS A 417 4.68 2.66 0.45
C HIS A 417 5.49 1.90 1.51
N CYS A 418 5.78 2.50 2.67
CA CYS A 418 6.47 1.85 3.77
C CYS A 418 5.63 0.71 4.39
N ALA A 419 4.30 0.87 4.40
CA ALA A 419 3.38 -0.16 4.92
C ALA A 419 3.06 -1.25 3.88
N GLN A 420 3.13 -0.92 2.58
CA GLN A 420 2.75 -1.85 1.51
C GLN A 420 3.93 -2.61 0.89
N LEU A 421 5.11 -2.00 0.84
CA LEU A 421 6.29 -2.57 0.20
C LEU A 421 7.28 -3.09 1.24
N VAL A 422 7.21 -4.38 1.53
CA VAL A 422 8.14 -5.04 2.45
C VAL A 422 9.54 -5.10 1.82
N GLY A 423 10.59 -5.10 2.65
CA GLY A 423 11.95 -5.35 2.18
C GLY A 423 12.02 -6.65 1.37
N GLY A 424 12.87 -6.71 0.35
CA GLY A 424 12.97 -7.86 -0.53
C GLY A 424 11.92 -7.96 -1.64
N SER A 425 10.90 -7.09 -1.65
CA SER A 425 9.95 -6.97 -2.76
C SER A 425 10.68 -6.70 -4.08
N PRO A 426 10.39 -7.43 -5.18
CA PRO A 426 11.04 -7.16 -6.45
C PRO A 426 10.45 -5.98 -7.19
N LEU A 427 11.35 -5.16 -7.74
CA LEU A 427 11.10 -4.17 -8.78
C LEU A 427 11.34 -4.83 -10.14
N ILE A 428 10.30 -4.90 -10.95
CA ILE A 428 10.31 -5.53 -12.27
C ILE A 428 9.94 -4.48 -13.30
N CYS A 429 10.74 -4.34 -14.36
CA CYS A 429 10.45 -3.44 -15.49
C CYS A 429 10.58 -4.21 -16.79
N SER A 430 9.56 -4.13 -17.66
CA SER A 430 9.52 -4.89 -18.92
C SER A 430 9.89 -6.37 -18.75
N ASP A 431 9.41 -6.98 -17.68
CA ASP A 431 9.63 -8.38 -17.29
C ASP A 431 11.04 -8.76 -16.77
N ASP A 432 11.96 -7.80 -16.71
CA ASP A 432 13.27 -7.99 -16.10
C ASP A 432 13.28 -7.66 -14.61
N LEU A 433 13.97 -8.49 -13.80
CA LEU A 433 14.24 -8.20 -12.40
C LEU A 433 15.27 -7.09 -12.26
N VAL A 434 14.80 -5.85 -12.09
CA VAL A 434 15.64 -4.65 -12.08
C VAL A 434 16.20 -4.35 -10.70
N GLY A 435 15.41 -4.57 -9.66
CA GLY A 435 15.77 -4.16 -8.31
C GLY A 435 15.11 -4.98 -7.21
N ILE A 436 15.66 -4.88 -6.01
CA ILE A 436 15.11 -5.46 -4.79
C ILE A 436 14.88 -4.34 -3.79
N VAL A 437 13.65 -4.17 -3.29
CA VAL A 437 13.31 -3.15 -2.29
C VAL A 437 14.20 -3.33 -1.06
N ALA A 438 14.88 -2.27 -0.64
CA ALA A 438 15.79 -2.33 0.49
C ALA A 438 15.04 -2.63 1.80
N ASN A 439 15.65 -3.45 2.65
CA ASN A 439 15.09 -3.81 3.95
C ASN A 439 15.70 -2.95 5.06
N TYR A 440 15.00 -1.93 5.54
CA TYR A 440 15.47 -1.12 6.67
C TYR A 440 15.11 -1.85 7.97
N GLY A 441 16.09 -2.50 8.59
CA GLY A 441 15.99 -3.00 9.97
C GLY A 441 16.39 -1.93 11.00
N ASN A 442 16.04 -2.16 12.26
CA ASN A 442 16.54 -1.53 13.47
C ASN A 442 16.17 -0.05 13.67
N GLY A 443 14.87 0.23 13.70
CA GLY A 443 14.34 1.56 14.09
C GLY A 443 14.68 2.72 13.13
N LYS A 444 15.34 2.46 12.00
CA LYS A 444 15.53 3.43 10.92
C LYS A 444 14.28 3.41 10.04
N GLU A 445 13.40 4.37 10.28
CA GLU A 445 12.09 4.40 9.66
C GLU A 445 12.18 4.70 8.15
N CYS A 446 11.46 3.90 7.38
CA CYS A 446 11.07 4.30 6.04
C CYS A 446 10.24 5.58 6.11
N ILE A 447 10.59 6.57 5.28
CA ILE A 447 9.92 7.87 5.28
C ILE A 447 8.85 7.88 4.19
N GLU A 448 7.57 7.92 4.57
CA GLU A 448 6.43 7.86 3.64
C GLU A 448 6.47 8.97 2.58
N SER A 449 6.90 10.17 2.95
CA SER A 449 6.98 11.33 2.03
C SER A 449 8.16 11.28 1.07
N LYS A 450 9.08 10.33 1.22
CA LYS A 450 10.27 10.17 0.38
C LYS A 450 10.11 8.99 -0.59
N PRO A 451 10.88 8.94 -1.69
CA PRO A 451 10.88 7.79 -2.59
C PRO A 451 11.32 6.52 -1.87
N ARG A 452 10.83 5.36 -2.31
CA ARG A 452 11.30 4.06 -1.84
C ARG A 452 12.56 3.69 -2.60
N VAL A 453 13.57 3.12 -1.94
CA VAL A 453 14.80 2.68 -2.62
C VAL A 453 14.79 1.17 -2.91
N CYS A 454 15.42 0.81 -4.03
CA CYS A 454 15.64 -0.56 -4.46
C CYS A 454 17.11 -0.74 -4.83
N SER A 455 17.72 -1.81 -4.34
CA SER A 455 19.06 -2.23 -4.71
C SER A 455 19.08 -2.72 -6.17
N PRO A 456 19.94 -2.17 -7.06
CA PRO A 456 19.95 -2.51 -8.48
C PRO A 456 20.53 -3.90 -8.74
N VAL A 457 19.74 -4.83 -9.28
CA VAL A 457 20.18 -6.22 -9.50
C VAL A 457 21.30 -6.31 -10.53
N TYR A 458 21.15 -5.68 -11.69
CA TYR A 458 22.16 -5.73 -12.76
C TYR A 458 23.54 -5.23 -12.30
N LYS A 459 23.57 -4.11 -11.56
CA LYS A 459 24.82 -3.51 -11.09
C LYS A 459 25.60 -4.42 -10.13
N TYR A 460 24.90 -5.25 -9.38
CA TYR A 460 25.48 -6.21 -8.44
C TYR A 460 25.43 -7.66 -8.94
N LEU A 461 25.25 -7.87 -10.25
CA LEU A 461 25.14 -9.22 -10.82
C LEU A 461 26.37 -10.10 -10.52
N HIS A 462 27.57 -9.52 -10.56
CA HIS A 462 28.81 -10.26 -10.24
C HIS A 462 28.78 -10.82 -8.81
N PHE A 463 28.27 -10.03 -7.86
CA PHE A 463 28.15 -10.44 -6.47
C PHE A 463 27.10 -11.55 -6.34
N ILE A 464 25.94 -11.36 -6.98
CA ILE A 464 24.85 -12.34 -6.94
C ILE A 464 25.34 -13.69 -7.46
N GLN A 465 26.03 -13.72 -8.60
CA GLN A 465 26.60 -14.93 -9.18
C GLN A 465 27.68 -15.56 -8.29
N ALA A 466 28.59 -14.75 -7.74
CA ALA A 466 29.63 -15.24 -6.84
C ALA A 466 29.04 -15.84 -5.55
N ALA A 467 28.02 -15.19 -4.98
CA ALA A 467 27.33 -15.67 -3.79
C ALA A 467 26.55 -16.97 -4.07
N MET A 468 25.89 -17.08 -5.23
CA MET A 468 25.24 -18.33 -5.65
C MET A 468 26.26 -19.49 -5.72
N TRP A 469 27.42 -19.25 -6.34
CA TRP A 469 28.50 -20.24 -6.43
C TRP A 469 29.06 -20.63 -5.06
N GLU A 470 29.35 -19.66 -4.20
CA GLU A 470 29.89 -19.94 -2.87
C GLU A 470 28.93 -20.78 -2.03
N LEU A 471 27.61 -20.50 -2.13
CA LEU A 471 26.59 -21.30 -1.47
C LEU A 471 26.54 -22.75 -1.99
N ASP A 472 26.78 -22.98 -3.28
CA ASP A 472 26.90 -24.33 -3.86
C ASP A 472 28.18 -25.05 -3.40
N ALA A 473 29.27 -24.31 -3.18
CA ALA A 473 30.50 -24.86 -2.61
C ALA A 473 30.30 -25.27 -1.13
N ARG A 474 29.55 -24.48 -0.35
CA ARG A 474 29.25 -24.79 1.06
C ARG A 474 28.37 -26.04 1.22
N SER A 475 27.47 -26.30 0.28
CA SER A 475 26.55 -27.45 0.34
C SER A 475 27.17 -28.77 -0.13
N SER A 476 28.29 -28.74 -0.86
CA SER A 476 28.85 -29.91 -1.56
C SER A 476 29.98 -30.65 -0.83
N HIS A 477 30.38 -30.26 0.39
CA HIS A 477 31.49 -30.87 1.16
C HIS A 477 32.81 -31.09 0.38
N ASN A 478 33.03 -30.40 -0.74
CA ASN A 478 34.23 -30.57 -1.55
C ASN A 478 35.30 -29.55 -1.14
N GLN A 479 36.31 -30.02 -0.39
CA GLN A 479 37.47 -29.22 0.07
C GLN A 479 38.27 -28.57 -1.08
N LEU A 480 38.15 -29.06 -2.31
CA LEU A 480 38.81 -28.48 -3.50
C LEU A 480 38.22 -27.12 -3.93
N ALA A 481 36.96 -26.81 -3.62
CA ALA A 481 36.36 -25.51 -3.95
C ALA A 481 36.83 -24.37 -3.03
N ALA A 482 37.26 -24.70 -1.80
CA ALA A 482 37.80 -23.74 -0.85
C ALA A 482 39.19 -23.19 -1.29
N LEU A 483 39.97 -23.97 -2.04
CA LEU A 483 41.30 -23.57 -2.54
C LEU A 483 41.20 -22.55 -3.69
N SER A 484 40.19 -22.65 -4.56
CA SER A 484 39.90 -21.61 -5.58
C SER A 484 39.43 -20.29 -4.98
N LEU A 485 38.86 -20.32 -3.77
CA LEU A 485 38.34 -19.14 -3.07
C LEU A 485 39.44 -18.19 -2.60
N ASN A 486 40.61 -18.72 -2.21
CA ASN A 486 41.76 -17.90 -1.84
C ASN A 486 42.29 -17.10 -3.04
N PHE A 487 42.28 -17.68 -4.23
CA PHE A 487 42.66 -16.98 -5.47
C PHE A 487 41.69 -15.86 -5.86
N PHE A 488 40.37 -16.07 -5.68
CA PHE A 488 39.37 -15.04 -6.00
C PHE A 488 39.33 -13.89 -4.98
N LYS A 489 39.49 -14.18 -3.68
CA LYS A 489 39.65 -13.13 -2.65
C LYS A 489 40.90 -12.28 -2.90
N LEU A 490 42.01 -12.90 -3.31
CA LEU A 490 43.24 -12.21 -3.73
C LEU A 490 43.01 -11.29 -4.94
N LYS A 491 42.25 -11.73 -5.96
CA LYS A 491 41.91 -10.89 -7.11
C LYS A 491 41.01 -9.71 -6.74
N ASN A 492 40.02 -9.89 -5.86
CA ASN A 492 39.16 -8.79 -5.42
C ASN A 492 39.90 -7.78 -4.53
N LEU A 493 40.86 -8.24 -3.71
CA LEU A 493 41.78 -7.35 -2.98
C LEU A 493 42.71 -6.60 -3.94
N GLN A 494 43.26 -7.25 -4.96
CA GLN A 494 44.07 -6.61 -5.99
C GLN A 494 43.27 -5.56 -6.79
N THR A 495 42.00 -5.84 -7.07
CA THR A 495 41.13 -4.89 -7.79
C THR A 495 40.77 -3.68 -6.90
N ARG A 496 40.59 -3.88 -5.58
CA ARG A 496 40.43 -2.78 -4.61
C ARG A 496 41.70 -1.92 -4.48
N LEU A 497 42.87 -2.56 -4.42
CA LEU A 497 44.17 -1.88 -4.38
C LEU A 497 44.49 -1.12 -5.68
N ALA A 498 44.11 -1.66 -6.83
CA ALA A 498 44.30 -0.99 -8.13
C ALA A 498 43.45 0.28 -8.26
N VAL A 499 42.22 0.28 -7.72
CA VAL A 499 41.34 1.45 -7.69
C VAL A 499 41.83 2.53 -6.71
N GLU A 500 42.51 2.15 -5.62
CA GLU A 500 43.15 3.11 -4.71
C GLU A 500 44.47 3.68 -5.27
N LEU A 501 45.23 2.90 -6.04
CA LEU A 501 46.50 3.34 -6.66
C LEU A 501 46.31 4.24 -7.90
N GLU A 502 45.19 4.13 -8.63
CA GLU A 502 44.87 5.06 -9.73
C GLU A 502 44.46 6.47 -9.24
N ILE A 503 44.12 6.63 -7.96
CA ILE A 503 43.76 7.93 -7.38
C ILE A 503 45.02 8.75 -7.03
N ASP A 504 46.17 8.11 -6.81
CA ASP A 504 47.41 8.79 -6.38
C ASP A 504 48.41 9.11 -7.51
N GLN A 505 48.21 8.61 -8.74
CA GLN A 505 49.12 8.88 -9.87
C GLN A 505 48.61 9.94 -10.87
N GLY A 506 47.49 10.60 -10.56
CA GLY A 506 46.86 11.60 -11.42
C GLY A 506 47.15 13.06 -11.05
N SER A 507 48.35 13.43 -10.57
CA SER A 507 48.73 14.84 -10.44
C SER A 507 50.25 15.04 -10.33
N SER A 508 50.95 15.10 -11.47
CA SER A 508 52.21 15.85 -11.56
C SER A 508 52.63 16.16 -13.00
N ALA A 509 52.78 17.47 -13.26
CA ALA A 509 53.58 18.13 -14.31
C ALA A 509 53.03 18.11 -15.75
N SER A 510 53.00 19.20 -16.52
CA SER A 510 53.92 20.36 -16.51
C SER A 510 53.38 21.61 -17.25
N THR A 511 53.57 22.78 -16.63
CA THR A 511 54.15 24.07 -17.15
C THR A 511 53.64 24.73 -18.45
N LEU A 512 53.62 26.05 -18.67
CA LEU A 512 54.06 27.30 -18.01
C LEU A 512 53.55 28.45 -18.92
N GLY A 513 53.18 29.63 -18.40
CA GLY A 513 53.06 30.82 -19.26
C GLY A 513 52.30 32.05 -18.75
N CYS A 514 52.98 32.87 -17.93
CA CYS A 514 52.92 34.34 -17.85
C CYS A 514 51.65 35.12 -17.37
N SER A 515 51.82 35.68 -16.16
CA SER A 515 51.92 37.14 -15.84
C SER A 515 50.73 37.94 -15.29
N ARG A 516 50.89 38.30 -14.00
CA ARG A 516 50.60 39.58 -13.28
C ARG A 516 49.18 40.19 -13.30
N LYS A 517 48.55 40.30 -12.11
CA LYS A 517 48.49 41.53 -11.26
C LYS A 517 47.71 41.33 -9.94
N ASN A 518 48.24 41.98 -8.89
CA ASN A 518 47.79 42.28 -7.52
C ASN A 518 46.29 42.24 -7.17
N SER A 519 45.93 41.80 -5.94
CA SER A 519 45.72 42.68 -4.76
C SER A 519 45.21 41.90 -3.51
N PHE A 520 45.50 42.48 -2.33
CA PHE A 520 45.16 42.14 -0.93
C PHE A 520 43.67 41.77 -0.71
N GLN A 521 43.17 41.09 0.34
CA GLN A 521 43.28 41.37 1.78
C GLN A 521 42.51 40.31 2.64
N ASN A 522 43.12 39.91 3.76
CA ASN A 522 42.63 39.49 5.10
C ASN A 522 41.32 38.73 5.42
N SER A 523 41.53 37.77 6.36
CA SER A 523 40.76 37.39 7.58
C SER A 523 39.39 36.72 7.43
N GLU A 524 38.97 35.73 8.23
CA GLU A 524 39.30 35.42 9.63
C GLU A 524 38.94 33.95 9.95
N LEU A 525 39.64 33.37 10.93
CA LEU A 525 39.57 31.98 11.39
C LEU A 525 38.81 31.95 12.73
N LEU A 526 37.82 31.07 12.90
CA LEU A 526 37.20 30.81 14.21
C LEU A 526 37.13 29.30 14.46
N ILE A 527 38.02 28.86 15.35
CA ILE A 527 38.06 27.54 15.99
C ILE A 527 37.38 27.69 17.34
N VAL A 528 36.41 26.83 17.68
CA VAL A 528 35.90 26.70 19.05
C VAL A 528 36.20 25.29 19.54
N GLY A 529 37.10 25.23 20.52
CA GLY A 529 37.51 24.03 21.23
C GLY A 529 36.55 23.65 22.36
N SER A 530 36.49 22.35 22.59
CA SER A 530 35.88 21.64 23.72
C SER A 530 36.53 21.95 25.06
N SER A 531 35.73 22.05 26.12
CA SER A 531 36.16 22.14 27.53
C SER A 531 35.44 21.07 28.37
N PRO A 532 36.12 20.37 29.31
CA PRO A 532 35.47 19.48 30.26
C PRO A 532 35.56 19.91 31.73
N ARG A 533 34.47 19.60 32.47
CA ARG A 533 34.31 19.34 33.93
C ARG A 533 34.49 20.49 34.94
N LYS A 534 33.49 20.67 35.82
CA LYS A 534 33.45 20.10 37.20
C LYS A 534 32.19 20.51 37.99
N ASN A 535 31.95 19.69 39.02
CA ASN A 535 30.86 19.58 40.01
C ASN A 535 30.63 20.79 40.95
N SER A 536 29.61 20.58 41.80
CA SER A 536 29.12 21.29 43.00
C SER A 536 28.14 22.40 42.66
N SER A 537 26.93 22.44 43.23
CA SER A 537 26.37 21.91 44.48
C SER A 537 24.86 21.75 44.36
#